data_AF-I0WII2-F1
#
_entry.id   AF-I0WII2-F1
#
_cell.length_a   1.000
_cell.length_b   1.000
_cell.length_c   1.000
_cell.angle_alpha   90.00
_cell.angle_beta   90.00
_cell.angle_gamma   90.00
#
_symmetry.space_group_name_H-M   'P 1'
#
loop_
_entity.id
_entity.type
_entity.pdbx_description
1 polymer ?
#
loop_
_entity_poly.entity_id
_entity_poly.type
_entity_poly.pdbx_seq_one_letter_code
_entity_poly.pdbx_strand_id
1 'polypeptide(L)' 'MIYIAISCLVTHLYVPGVQIHTRAALDAGASVEEILSAIEIATFTGADPYFETMTRIPELFE' A
#
# COMPACT_ATOMS: atom_id res chain seq x y z
N MET A 1 -3.82 6.66 -9.57
CA MET A 1 -3.96 5.69 -8.47
C MET A 1 -2.77 4.74 -8.37
N ILE A 2 -2.43 3.97 -9.41
CA ILE A 2 -1.31 2.99 -9.37
C ILE A 2 0.01 3.60 -8.88
N TYR A 3 0.40 4.77 -9.39
CA TYR A 3 1.65 5.42 -8.96
C TYR A 3 1.64 5.88 -7.49
N ILE A 4 0.48 6.25 -6.95
CA ILE A 4 0.32 6.56 -5.51
C ILE A 4 0.52 5.27 -4.71
N ALA A 5 -0.18 4.19 -5.08
CA ALA A 5 -0.09 2.90 -4.41
C ALA A 5 1.36 2.36 -4.40
N ILE A 6 2.04 2.34 -5.55
CA ILE A 6 3.44 1.89 -5.65
C ILE A 6 4.36 2.74 -4.78
N SER A 7 4.19 4.08 -4.80
CA SER A 7 4.97 5.00 -3.97
C SER A 7 4.76 4.78 -2.46
N CYS A 8 3.59 4.30 -2.06
CA CYS A 8 3.22 3.99 -0.68
C CYS A 8 3.55 2.56 -0.22
N LEU A 9 3.93 1.64 -1.12
CA LEU A 9 4.27 0.27 -0.73
C LEU A 9 5.40 0.26 0.29
N VAL A 10 5.31 -0.62 1.30
CA VAL A 10 6.32 -0.75 2.37
C VAL A 10 7.71 -1.14 1.85
N THR A 11 7.78 -1.75 0.65
CA THR A 11 9.04 -2.11 -0.03
C THR A 11 9.64 -0.96 -0.86
N HIS A 12 8.91 0.14 -1.04
CA HIS A 12 9.36 1.27 -1.87
C HIS A 12 9.39 2.60 -1.10
N LEU A 13 8.33 2.93 -0.36
CA LEU A 13 8.19 4.10 0.52
C LEU A 13 8.80 5.40 -0.04
N TYR A 14 8.39 5.77 -1.24
CA TYR A 14 8.89 6.96 -1.93
C TYR A 14 7.95 8.15 -1.74
N VAL A 15 8.10 8.85 -0.62
CA VAL A 15 7.25 9.99 -0.21
C VAL A 15 7.12 11.09 -1.28
N PRO A 16 8.18 11.53 -1.98
CA PRO A 16 8.02 12.52 -3.05
C PRO A 16 7.09 12.04 -4.18
N GLY A 17 7.15 10.75 -4.53
CA GLY A 17 6.24 10.16 -5.52
C GLY A 17 4.79 10.19 -5.06
N VAL A 18 4.52 9.88 -3.80
CA VAL A 18 3.18 10.00 -3.20
C VAL A 18 2.63 11.41 -3.38
N GLN A 19 3.43 12.44 -3.09
CA GLN A 19 3.02 13.84 -3.19
C GLN A 19 2.72 14.24 -4.65
N ILE A 20 3.64 13.94 -5.57
CA ILE A 20 3.50 14.29 -6.99
C ILE A 20 2.28 13.61 -7.60
N HIS A 21 2.09 12.31 -7.33
CA HIS A 21 1.01 11.54 -7.92
C HIS A 21 -0.35 11.80 -7.25
N THR A 22 -0.37 12.15 -5.97
CA THR A 22 -1.58 12.63 -5.27
C THR A 22 -2.05 13.94 -5.87
N ARG A 23 -1.14 14.89 -6.12
CA ARG A 23 -1.50 16.16 -6.77
C ARG A 23 -2.09 15.93 -8.16
N ALA A 24 -1.42 15.13 -8.99
CA ALA A 24 -1.90 14.81 -10.33
C ALA A 24 -3.27 14.10 -10.32
N ALA A 25 -3.53 13.26 -9.32
CA ALA A 25 -4.82 12.60 -9.16
C ALA A 25 -5.95 13.56 -8.77
N LEU A 26 -5.69 14.48 -7.83
CA LEU A 26 -6.65 15.52 -7.46
C LEU A 26 -6.97 16.42 -8.66
N ASP A 27 -5.95 16.82 -9.42
CA ASP A 27 -6.13 17.63 -10.64
C ASP A 27 -6.91 16.88 -11.74
N ALA A 28 -6.87 15.54 -11.73
CA ALA A 28 -7.66 14.67 -12.62
C ALA A 28 -9.08 14.37 -12.09
N GLY A 29 -9.47 14.93 -10.93
CA GLY A 29 -10.81 14.82 -10.35
C GLY A 29 -11.00 13.66 -9.36
N ALA A 30 -9.94 12.98 -8.94
CA ALA A 30 -10.04 11.96 -7.89
C ALA A 30 -10.40 12.60 -6.54
N SER A 31 -11.21 11.90 -5.74
CA SER A 31 -11.52 12.34 -4.38
C SER A 31 -10.40 12.00 -3.40
N VAL A 32 -10.41 12.66 -2.23
CA VAL A 32 -9.46 12.34 -1.15
C VAL A 32 -9.69 10.90 -0.66
N GLU A 33 -10.94 10.45 -0.58
CA GLU A 33 -11.32 9.10 -0.17
C GLU A 33 -10.79 8.02 -1.13
N GLU A 34 -10.82 8.27 -2.45
CA GLU A 34 -10.23 7.35 -3.44
C GLU A 34 -8.72 7.22 -3.28
N ILE A 35 -8.05 8.35 -3.00
CA ILE A 35 -6.61 8.38 -2.75
C ILE A 35 -6.26 7.63 -1.46
N LEU A 36 -6.98 7.90 -0.38
CA LEU A 36 -6.79 7.21 0.90
C LEU A 36 -7.05 5.70 0.76
N SER A 37 -8.10 5.30 0.05
CA SER A 37 -8.39 3.88 -0.22
C SER A 37 -7.23 3.20 -0.96
N ALA A 38 -6.64 3.87 -1.95
CA ALA A 38 -5.47 3.32 -2.66
C ALA A 38 -4.24 3.16 -1.74
N ILE A 39 -4.04 4.11 -0.81
CA ILE A 39 -2.96 4.03 0.19
C ILE A 39 -3.22 2.89 1.17
N GLU A 40 -4.44 2.78 1.71
CA GLU A 40 -4.84 1.72 2.65
C GLU A 40 -4.59 0.33 2.05
N ILE A 41 -5.05 0.11 0.81
CA ILE A 41 -4.82 -1.16 0.08
C ILE A 41 -3.31 -1.43 -0.07
N ALA A 42 -2.51 -0.42 -0.45
CA ALA A 42 -1.07 -0.60 -0.60
C ALA A 42 -0.39 -0.93 0.73
N THR A 43 -0.79 -0.29 1.83
CA THR A 43 -0.20 -0.52 3.16
C THR A 43 -0.54 -1.91 3.73
N PHE A 44 -1.64 -2.53 3.31
CA PHE A 44 -2.04 -3.86 3.78
C PHE A 44 -1.01 -4.95 3.43
N THR A 45 -0.22 -4.76 2.37
CA THR A 45 0.90 -5.66 2.01
C THR A 45 1.92 -5.86 3.14
N GLY A 46 2.02 -4.90 4.08
CA GLY A 46 2.86 -5.05 5.28
C GLY A 46 2.38 -6.13 6.26
N ALA A 47 1.12 -6.58 6.16
CA ALA A 47 0.58 -7.66 6.97
C ALA A 47 0.89 -9.06 6.41
N ASP A 48 1.36 -9.16 5.15
CA ASP A 48 1.63 -10.44 4.48
C ASP A 48 2.58 -11.34 5.29
N PRO A 49 3.72 -10.86 5.86
CA PRO A 49 4.59 -11.71 6.67
C PRO A 49 3.90 -12.30 7.89
N TYR A 50 2.97 -11.56 8.52
CA TYR A 50 2.21 -12.07 9.66
C TYR A 50 1.29 -13.22 9.25
N PHE A 51 0.53 -13.05 8.16
CA PHE A 51 -0.37 -14.09 7.68
C PHE A 51 0.39 -15.32 7.19
N GLU A 52 1.49 -15.12 6.45
CA GLU A 52 2.33 -16.22 5.95
C GLU A 52 3.01 -17.01 7.07
N THR A 53 3.42 -16.33 8.15
CA THR A 53 4.01 -17.02 9.31
C THR A 53 2.95 -17.74 10.14
N MET A 54 1.76 -17.16 10.33
CA MET A 54 0.69 -17.78 11.10
C MET A 54 0.22 -19.11 10.52
N THR A 55 0.21 -19.24 9.18
CA THR A 55 -0.17 -20.49 8.50
C THR A 55 0.92 -21.56 8.58
N ARG A 56 2.20 -21.18 8.53
CA ARG A 56 3.34 -22.12 8.47
C ARG A 56 3.97 -22.49 9.80
N ILE A 57 3.92 -21.60 10.81
CA ILE A 57 4.52 -21.86 12.13
C ILE A 57 3.99 -23.16 12.77
N PRO A 58 2.68 -23.49 12.72
CA PRO A 58 2.17 -24.75 13.27
C PRO A 58 2.80 -26.00 12.64
N GLU A 59 3.12 -25.97 11.34
CA GLU A 59 3.75 -27.08 10.60
C GLU A 59 5.16 -27.41 11.12
N LEU A 60 5.80 -26.48 11.85
CA LEU A 60 7.13 -26.71 12.44
C LEU A 60 7.09 -27.52 13.74
N PHE A 61 5.90 -27.77 14.30
CA PHE A 61 5.70 -28.47 15.56
C PHE A 61 5.07 -29.86 15.40
N GLU A 62 4.81 -30.29 14.16
CA GLU A 62 4.42 -31.66 13.78
C GLU A 62 5.64 -32.47 13.31
#